data_AF-A0A7C4FVN6-F1
#
_entry.id   AF-A0A7C4FVN6-F1
#
_cell.length_a   1.000
_cell.length_b   1.000
_cell.length_c   1.000
_cell.angle_alpha   90.00
_cell.angle_beta   90.00
_cell.angle_gamma   90.00
#
_symmetry.space_group_name_H-M   'P 1'
#
loop_
_entity.id
_entity.type
_entity.pdbx_description
1 polymer ?
#
loop_
_entity_poly.entity_id
_entity_poly.type
_entity_poly.pdbx_seq_one_letter_code
_entity_poly.pdbx_strand_id
1 'polypeptide(L)'
;MTTIDFITELFCKVDDNIDDNKHPQAKLYPSEVVTLALLYSLKGCGQRAFWRWITRDYRPLFHKLPDRTRLFRLFNSHRQYVKRFLAEPSLIGVIDSYGIELLHPIREGRSDNQLGKKGISNHRWIFGGKLCYLLNHLGLIVSWDCDNANVYDGVAFQHLVDDVKEQMVVFSDTGFEKKGWNPTNLHICERGEWNVRMFVETVLSMLTYICDFKHSRHKVWSFFETKLGFTMALFNILVQWHGFQPDENGFVHLSIAEFSL
;
A
#
# COMPACT_ATOMS: atom_id res chain seq x y z
N MET A 1 -3.88 -10.37 -21.40
CA MET A 1 -3.69 -8.92 -21.60
C MET A 1 -2.21 -8.66 -21.86
N THR A 2 -1.82 -7.88 -22.88
CA THR A 2 -0.40 -7.52 -23.06
C THR A 2 0.02 -6.46 -22.03
N THR A 3 1.31 -6.26 -21.79
CA THR A 3 1.76 -5.20 -20.87
C THR A 3 1.37 -3.81 -21.36
N ILE A 4 1.31 -3.58 -22.68
CA ILE A 4 0.87 -2.30 -23.24
C ILE A 4 -0.63 -2.09 -22.95
N ASP A 5 -1.46 -3.11 -23.16
CA ASP A 5 -2.89 -3.05 -22.86
C ASP A 5 -3.10 -2.74 -21.37
N PHE A 6 -2.38 -3.45 -20.49
CA PHE A 6 -2.45 -3.23 -19.05
C PHE A 6 -2.05 -1.80 -18.66
N ILE A 7 -0.92 -1.29 -19.16
CA ILE A 7 -0.46 0.07 -18.86
C ILE A 7 -1.49 1.10 -19.35
N THR A 8 -2.06 0.87 -20.53
CA THR A 8 -3.05 1.78 -21.13
C THR A 8 -4.34 1.81 -20.32
N GLU A 9 -4.85 0.64 -19.93
CA GLU A 9 -6.05 0.56 -19.10
C GLU A 9 -5.81 1.12 -17.69
N LEU A 10 -4.64 0.86 -17.10
CA LEU A 10 -4.24 1.45 -15.82
C LEU A 10 -4.19 2.97 -15.91
N PHE A 11 -3.64 3.51 -17.00
CA PHE A 11 -3.63 4.94 -17.25
C PHE A 11 -5.05 5.51 -17.30
N CYS A 12 -5.97 4.88 -18.05
CA CYS A 12 -7.36 5.35 -18.14
C CYS A 12 -8.02 5.40 -16.76
N LYS A 13 -7.93 4.32 -15.97
CA LYS A 13 -8.50 4.28 -14.60
C LYS A 13 -7.90 5.36 -13.69
N VAL A 14 -6.63 5.71 -13.88
CA VAL A 14 -5.97 6.78 -13.11
C VAL A 14 -6.44 8.16 -13.58
N ASP A 15 -6.48 8.39 -14.89
CA ASP A 15 -6.84 9.67 -15.50
C ASP A 15 -8.29 10.04 -15.18
N ASP A 16 -9.20 9.07 -15.18
CA ASP A 16 -10.61 9.25 -14.78
C ASP A 16 -10.78 9.77 -13.34
N ASN A 17 -9.79 9.54 -12.48
CA ASN A 17 -9.80 9.95 -11.07
C ASN A 17 -8.89 11.16 -10.78
N ILE A 18 -8.16 11.67 -11.77
CA ILE A 18 -7.22 12.80 -11.63
C ILE A 18 -7.55 13.88 -12.65
N ASP A 19 -8.32 14.86 -12.19
CA ASP A 19 -8.80 16.03 -12.96
C ASP A 19 -7.83 17.22 -12.95
N ASP A 20 -6.66 17.08 -12.32
CA ASP A 20 -5.72 18.18 -12.16
C ASP A 20 -4.96 18.51 -13.45
N ASN A 21 -4.97 19.79 -13.79
CA ASN A 21 -4.26 20.31 -14.95
C ASN A 21 -2.74 20.14 -14.81
N LYS A 22 -2.08 19.78 -15.91
CA LYS A 22 -0.62 19.76 -15.97
C LYS A 22 -0.06 21.17 -15.81
N HIS A 23 0.85 21.33 -14.85
CA HIS A 23 1.61 22.57 -14.69
C HIS A 23 2.36 22.91 -16.00
N PRO A 24 2.39 24.16 -16.47
CA PRO A 24 2.95 24.52 -17.78
C PRO A 24 4.41 24.07 -18.01
N GLN A 25 5.20 24.03 -16.94
CA GLN A 25 6.61 23.60 -16.97
C GLN A 25 6.81 22.10 -16.69
N ALA A 26 5.75 21.35 -16.39
CA ALA A 26 5.86 19.92 -16.13
C ALA A 26 5.99 19.14 -17.44
N LYS A 27 6.85 18.11 -17.40
CA LYS A 27 7.04 17.19 -18.52
C LYS A 27 5.91 16.18 -18.64
N LEU A 28 5.33 15.78 -17.51
CA LEU A 28 4.30 14.76 -17.38
C LEU A 28 3.03 15.39 -16.77
N TYR A 29 1.87 14.88 -17.15
CA TYR A 29 0.59 15.11 -16.47
C TYR A 29 0.59 14.44 -15.09
N PRO A 30 -0.21 14.93 -14.12
CA PRO A 30 -0.37 14.27 -12.83
C PRO A 30 -0.78 12.80 -12.96
N SER A 31 -1.70 12.47 -13.88
CA SER A 31 -2.12 11.10 -14.18
C SER A 31 -0.95 10.24 -14.67
N GLU A 32 -0.13 10.71 -15.61
CA GLU A 32 1.08 10.01 -16.06
C GLU A 32 2.06 9.74 -14.89
N VAL A 33 2.24 10.71 -13.99
CA VAL A 33 3.12 10.55 -12.82
C VAL A 33 2.57 9.47 -11.90
N VAL A 34 1.27 9.46 -11.63
CA VAL A 34 0.62 8.50 -10.74
C VAL A 34 0.62 7.10 -11.37
N THR A 35 0.31 6.96 -12.65
CA THR A 35 0.42 5.69 -13.37
C THR A 35 1.84 5.10 -13.27
N LEU A 36 2.87 5.93 -13.48
CA LEU A 36 4.26 5.49 -13.33
C LEU A 36 4.61 5.10 -11.89
N ALA A 37 4.05 5.76 -10.89
CA ALA A 37 4.25 5.41 -9.49
C ALA A 37 3.57 4.08 -9.12
N LEU A 38 2.35 3.85 -9.61
CA LEU A 38 1.63 2.58 -9.46
C LEU A 38 2.37 1.43 -10.16
N LEU A 39 2.86 1.64 -11.38
CA LEU A 39 3.70 0.66 -12.09
C LEU A 39 5.00 0.37 -11.34
N TYR A 40 5.59 1.37 -10.69
CA TYR A 40 6.78 1.18 -9.85
C TYR A 40 6.48 0.27 -8.65
N SER A 41 5.35 0.50 -7.98
CA SER A 41 4.88 -0.35 -6.90
C SER A 41 4.60 -1.78 -7.36
N LEU A 42 3.94 -1.94 -8.51
CA LEU A 42 3.63 -3.26 -9.10
C LEU A 42 4.89 -4.03 -9.49
N LYS A 43 5.87 -3.36 -10.11
CA LYS A 43 7.09 -4.03 -10.58
C LYS A 43 7.99 -4.52 -9.44
N GLY A 44 7.82 -4.01 -8.22
CA GLY A 44 8.53 -4.46 -7.02
C GLY A 44 10.05 -4.26 -7.02
N CYS A 45 10.64 -3.64 -8.04
CA CYS A 45 12.09 -3.59 -8.21
C CYS A 45 12.75 -2.29 -7.71
N GLY A 46 14.08 -2.20 -7.80
CA GLY A 46 14.82 -1.00 -7.42
C GLY A 46 14.66 0.14 -8.43
N GLN A 47 14.78 1.39 -7.95
CA GLN A 47 14.61 2.62 -8.76
C GLN A 47 15.36 2.61 -10.11
N ARG A 48 16.61 2.12 -10.12
CA ARG A 48 17.42 2.01 -11.34
C ARG A 48 16.88 0.96 -12.31
N ALA A 49 16.44 -0.19 -11.80
CA ALA A 49 15.91 -1.27 -12.63
C ALA A 49 14.59 -0.82 -13.27
N PHE A 50 13.68 -0.23 -12.49
CA PHE A 50 12.42 0.31 -12.98
C PHE A 50 12.62 1.38 -14.06
N TRP A 51 13.48 2.36 -13.80
CA TRP A 51 13.74 3.42 -14.79
C TRP A 51 14.34 2.90 -16.09
N ARG A 52 15.22 1.89 -16.03
CA ARG A 52 15.76 1.24 -17.24
C ARG A 52 14.67 0.49 -18.01
N TRP A 53 13.81 -0.22 -17.30
CA TRP A 53 12.71 -0.98 -17.88
C TRP A 53 11.73 -0.06 -18.61
N ILE A 54 11.21 0.98 -17.94
CA ILE A 54 10.26 1.92 -18.56
C ILE A 54 10.88 2.67 -19.75
N THR A 55 12.15 3.06 -19.65
CA THR A 55 12.82 3.81 -20.73
C THR A 55 13.13 2.94 -21.94
N ARG A 56 13.46 1.65 -21.74
CA ARG A 56 13.79 0.72 -22.81
C ARG A 56 12.53 0.24 -23.53
N ASP A 57 11.51 -0.14 -22.78
CA ASP A 57 10.39 -0.94 -23.30
C ASP A 57 9.14 -0.09 -23.54
N TYR A 58 8.92 0.97 -22.75
CA TYR A 58 7.65 1.72 -22.72
C TYR A 58 7.82 3.23 -22.87
N ARG A 59 8.98 3.70 -23.32
CA ARG A 59 9.21 5.12 -23.63
C ARG A 59 8.23 5.70 -24.66
N PRO A 60 7.73 4.94 -25.66
CA PRO A 60 6.67 5.44 -26.54
C PRO A 60 5.35 5.75 -25.81
N LEU A 61 5.07 5.11 -24.66
CA LEU A 61 3.87 5.44 -23.86
C LEU A 61 4.07 6.70 -23.02
N PHE A 62 5.32 7.06 -22.71
CA PHE A 62 5.67 8.21 -21.87
C PHE A 62 6.78 9.05 -22.52
N HIS A 63 6.44 9.79 -23.58
CA HIS A 63 7.42 10.45 -24.44
C HIS A 63 8.37 11.42 -23.72
N LYS A 64 7.87 12.13 -22.68
CA LYS A 64 8.62 13.17 -21.96
C LYS A 64 9.16 12.69 -20.60
N LEU A 65 9.53 11.41 -20.48
CA LEU A 65 10.11 10.87 -19.25
C LEU A 65 11.28 11.74 -18.73
N PRO A 66 11.23 12.19 -17.46
CA PRO A 66 12.34 12.90 -16.84
C PRO A 66 13.51 11.95 -16.50
N ASP A 67 14.62 12.53 -16.06
CA ASP A 67 15.71 11.72 -15.50
C ASP A 67 15.25 10.94 -14.26
N ARG A 68 15.97 9.87 -13.94
CA ARG A 68 15.62 8.95 -12.86
C ARG A 68 15.34 9.67 -11.54
N THR A 69 16.23 10.56 -11.12
CA THR A 69 16.12 11.20 -9.81
C THR A 69 14.91 12.13 -9.77
N ARG A 70 14.65 12.87 -10.84
CA ARG A 70 13.46 13.71 -10.96
C ARG A 70 12.18 12.88 -10.97
N LEU A 71 12.16 11.72 -11.64
CA LEU A 71 10.98 10.83 -11.65
C LEU A 71 10.56 10.41 -10.24
N PHE A 72 11.50 9.90 -9.43
CA PHE A 72 11.16 9.46 -8.07
C PHE A 72 10.81 10.62 -7.12
N ARG A 73 11.36 11.82 -7.36
CA ARG A 73 10.91 13.03 -6.65
C ARG A 73 9.48 13.41 -7.03
N LEU A 74 9.09 13.22 -8.30
CA LEU A 74 7.72 13.46 -8.74
C LEU A 74 6.75 12.55 -8.01
N PHE A 75 7.06 11.26 -7.86
CA PHE A 75 6.23 10.32 -7.09
C PHE A 75 5.94 10.84 -5.68
N ASN A 76 6.97 11.28 -4.93
CA ASN A 76 6.76 11.84 -3.59
C ASN A 76 5.89 13.09 -3.60
N SER A 77 6.12 14.02 -4.55
CA SER A 77 5.33 15.26 -4.65
C SER A 77 3.89 15.08 -5.11
N HIS A 78 3.53 13.89 -5.59
CA HIS A 78 2.20 13.53 -6.08
C HIS A 78 1.53 12.50 -5.16
N ARG A 79 2.10 12.24 -3.98
CA ARG A 79 1.58 11.27 -3.02
C ARG A 79 0.14 11.56 -2.58
N GLN A 80 -0.28 12.82 -2.56
CA GLN A 80 -1.64 13.20 -2.18
C GLN A 80 -2.72 12.49 -3.00
N TYR A 81 -2.42 12.10 -4.25
CA TYR A 81 -3.34 11.36 -5.09
C TYR A 81 -3.64 9.94 -4.60
N VAL A 82 -2.80 9.36 -3.73
CA VAL A 82 -3.06 8.05 -3.12
C VAL A 82 -4.46 8.01 -2.51
N LYS A 83 -4.88 9.09 -1.84
CA LYS A 83 -6.18 9.18 -1.18
C LYS A 83 -7.36 9.02 -2.15
N ARG A 84 -7.21 9.39 -3.43
CA ARG A 84 -8.27 9.27 -4.44
C ARG A 84 -8.56 7.82 -4.84
N PHE A 85 -7.69 6.88 -4.48
CA PHE A 85 -7.82 5.46 -4.78
C PHE A 85 -8.04 4.60 -3.53
N LEU A 86 -8.19 5.22 -2.36
CA LEU A 86 -8.62 4.53 -1.15
C LEU A 86 -10.13 4.31 -1.19
N ALA A 87 -10.59 3.23 -0.57
CA ALA A 87 -12.00 2.88 -0.54
C ALA A 87 -12.73 3.64 0.57
N GLU A 88 -14.04 3.80 0.40
CA GLU A 88 -14.88 4.33 1.46
C GLU A 88 -15.02 3.33 2.63
N PRO A 89 -15.19 3.83 3.87
CA PRO A 89 -15.57 3.00 4.99
C PRO A 89 -16.89 2.26 4.74
N SER A 90 -17.05 1.09 5.33
CA SER A 90 -18.31 0.34 5.41
C SER A 90 -18.70 0.07 6.87
N LEU A 91 -19.90 -0.45 7.08
CA LEU A 91 -20.42 -0.77 8.42
C LEU A 91 -19.45 -1.60 9.27
N ILE A 92 -18.78 -2.57 8.64
CA ILE A 92 -17.78 -3.44 9.28
C ILE A 92 -16.45 -3.28 8.54
N GLY A 93 -15.35 -3.26 9.29
CA GLY A 93 -14.00 -3.33 8.76
C GLY A 93 -13.03 -4.04 9.69
N VAL A 94 -11.81 -4.22 9.20
CA VAL A 94 -10.74 -4.93 9.89
C VAL A 94 -9.47 -4.11 9.85
N ILE A 95 -8.81 -3.96 10.99
CA ILE A 95 -7.49 -3.32 11.08
C ILE A 95 -6.44 -4.33 11.51
N ASP A 96 -5.28 -4.27 10.85
CA ASP A 96 -4.13 -5.11 11.19
C ASP A 96 -2.82 -4.40 10.87
N SER A 97 -1.71 -4.92 11.42
CA SER A 97 -0.37 -4.42 11.18
C SER A 97 0.58 -5.50 10.67
N TYR A 98 1.53 -5.12 9.81
CA TYR A 98 2.52 -6.01 9.22
C TYR A 98 3.92 -5.39 9.25
N GLY A 99 4.90 -6.16 9.74
CA GLY A 99 6.29 -5.75 9.78
C GLY A 99 7.00 -5.88 8.42
N ILE A 100 7.64 -4.80 7.97
CA ILE A 100 8.39 -4.73 6.72
C ILE A 100 9.88 -4.65 7.05
N GLU A 101 10.66 -5.64 6.60
CA GLU A 101 12.11 -5.64 6.79
C GLU A 101 12.77 -4.69 5.78
N LEU A 102 13.42 -3.65 6.31
CA LEU A 102 14.18 -2.68 5.52
C LEU A 102 15.67 -3.01 5.46
N LEU A 103 16.15 -3.67 6.51
CA LEU A 103 17.52 -4.08 6.67
C LEU A 103 17.56 -5.41 7.42
N HIS A 104 18.40 -6.34 6.95
CA HIS A 104 18.60 -7.58 7.68
C HIS A 104 19.15 -7.27 9.09
N PRO A 105 18.60 -7.83 10.19
CA PRO A 105 18.96 -7.45 11.56
C PRO A 105 20.46 -7.45 11.88
N ILE A 106 21.22 -8.42 11.35
CA ILE A 106 22.70 -8.49 11.51
C ILE A 106 23.48 -7.29 10.93
N ARG A 107 22.81 -6.43 10.15
CA ARG A 107 23.41 -5.25 9.51
C ARG A 107 23.09 -3.95 10.24
N GLU A 108 22.33 -4.01 11.33
CA GLU A 108 22.12 -2.89 12.25
C GLU A 108 23.47 -2.28 12.69
N GLY A 109 23.54 -0.96 12.77
CA GLY A 109 24.73 -0.20 13.20
C GLY A 109 25.88 -0.15 12.18
N ARG A 110 25.79 -0.80 11.01
CA ARG A 110 26.84 -0.74 9.98
C ARG A 110 26.92 0.59 9.21
N SER A 111 25.95 1.48 9.38
CA SER A 111 25.97 2.83 8.79
C SER A 111 25.04 3.76 9.57
N ASP A 112 25.34 5.05 9.60
CA ASP A 112 24.50 6.05 10.28
C ASP A 112 23.16 6.30 9.56
N ASN A 113 23.10 6.01 8.25
CA ASN A 113 21.92 6.23 7.41
C ASN A 113 21.00 5.00 7.34
N GLN A 114 20.53 4.50 8.50
CA GLN A 114 19.61 3.36 8.60
C GLN A 114 18.16 3.82 8.80
N LEU A 115 17.27 3.27 7.97
CA LEU A 115 15.83 3.51 8.04
C LEU A 115 15.15 2.44 8.90
N GLY A 116 14.35 2.85 9.88
CA GLY A 116 13.61 1.95 10.76
C GLY A 116 14.30 1.68 12.10
N LYS A 117 13.64 0.85 12.91
CA LYS A 117 14.14 0.35 14.19
C LYS A 117 13.92 -1.14 14.28
N LYS A 118 14.56 -1.77 15.27
CA LYS A 118 14.43 -3.19 15.53
C LYS A 118 13.12 -3.50 16.25
N GLY A 119 12.31 -4.39 15.68
CA GLY A 119 11.04 -4.84 16.24
C GLY A 119 10.80 -6.33 16.00
N ILE A 120 9.77 -6.90 16.63
CA ILE A 120 9.36 -8.28 16.40
C ILE A 120 8.16 -8.28 15.46
N SER A 121 8.22 -9.11 14.42
CA SER A 121 7.11 -9.38 13.49
C SER A 121 7.07 -10.87 13.22
N ASN A 122 5.90 -11.52 13.29
CA ASN A 122 5.75 -12.97 13.05
C ASN A 122 6.78 -13.83 13.82
N HIS A 123 6.98 -13.52 15.10
CA HIS A 123 7.96 -14.18 15.98
C HIS A 123 9.44 -14.09 15.53
N ARG A 124 9.78 -13.20 14.58
CA ARG A 124 11.17 -12.92 14.17
C ARG A 124 11.53 -11.46 14.42
N TRP A 125 12.81 -11.22 14.71
CA TRP A 125 13.35 -9.87 14.73
C TRP A 125 13.47 -9.33 13.31
N ILE A 126 12.98 -8.12 13.09
CA ILE A 126 13.18 -7.34 11.86
C ILE A 126 13.82 -6.00 12.23
N PHE A 127 14.60 -5.43 11.31
CA PHE A 127 14.97 -4.03 11.38
C PHE A 127 14.26 -3.31 10.24
N GLY A 128 13.33 -2.42 10.57
CA GLY A 128 12.56 -1.73 9.55
C GLY A 128 11.34 -0.99 10.08
N GLY A 129 10.27 -1.06 9.31
CA GLY A 129 9.01 -0.39 9.59
C GLY A 129 7.87 -1.38 9.81
N LYS A 130 6.71 -0.84 10.13
CA LYS A 130 5.44 -1.53 10.27
C LYS A 130 4.40 -0.76 9.47
N LEU A 131 3.69 -1.45 8.58
CA LEU A 131 2.52 -0.92 7.90
C LEU A 131 1.30 -1.31 8.74
N CYS A 132 0.40 -0.37 8.98
CA CYS A 132 -0.96 -0.66 9.42
C CYS A 132 -1.94 -0.25 8.33
N TYR A 133 -2.99 -1.05 8.14
CA TYR A 133 -4.01 -0.82 7.13
C TYR A 133 -5.38 -1.22 7.67
N LEU A 134 -6.38 -0.43 7.30
CA LEU A 134 -7.78 -0.62 7.61
C LEU A 134 -8.50 -1.09 6.34
N LEU A 135 -9.20 -2.21 6.44
CA LEU A 135 -9.96 -2.83 5.36
C LEU A 135 -11.45 -2.63 5.59
N ASN A 136 -12.21 -2.41 4.52
CA ASN A 136 -13.66 -2.55 4.55
C ASN A 136 -14.07 -4.03 4.42
N HIS A 137 -15.37 -4.32 4.53
CA HIS A 137 -15.92 -5.68 4.41
C HIS A 137 -15.63 -6.39 3.07
N LEU A 138 -15.25 -5.66 2.01
CA LEU A 138 -14.88 -6.22 0.70
C LEU A 138 -13.38 -6.47 0.55
N GLY A 139 -12.58 -6.04 1.53
CA GLY A 139 -11.14 -6.26 1.57
C GLY A 139 -10.37 -5.17 0.88
N LEU A 140 -11.00 -4.02 0.62
CA LEU A 140 -10.36 -2.84 0.07
C LEU A 140 -9.77 -1.99 1.19
N ILE A 141 -8.63 -1.37 0.90
CA ILE A 141 -7.92 -0.48 1.82
C ILE A 141 -8.68 0.84 1.93
N VAL A 142 -9.18 1.13 3.12
CA VAL A 142 -9.88 2.37 3.48
C VAL A 142 -8.89 3.43 3.96
N SER A 143 -7.99 3.02 4.85
CA SER A 143 -6.95 3.90 5.37
C SER A 143 -5.72 3.08 5.71
N TRP A 144 -4.58 3.75 5.85
CA TRP A 144 -3.32 3.11 6.17
C TRP A 144 -2.36 4.13 6.75
N ASP A 145 -1.39 3.65 7.52
CA ASP A 145 -0.24 4.42 7.95
C ASP A 145 0.96 3.49 8.19
N CYS A 146 2.14 4.05 8.41
CA CYS A 146 3.30 3.26 8.76
C CYS A 146 4.23 4.00 9.73
N ASP A 147 4.91 3.23 10.57
CA ASP A 147 5.90 3.73 11.51
C ASP A 147 7.03 2.69 11.67
N ASN A 148 7.90 2.86 12.65
CA ASN A 148 9.03 1.98 12.93
C ASN A 148 8.54 0.61 13.44
N ALA A 149 9.31 -0.45 13.20
CA ALA A 149 8.89 -1.80 13.59
C ALA A 149 8.75 -2.02 15.11
N ASN A 150 9.34 -1.15 15.95
CA ASN A 150 9.33 -1.27 17.41
C ASN A 150 8.11 -0.64 18.09
N VAL A 151 7.24 0.04 17.33
CA VAL A 151 6.08 0.72 17.91
C VAL A 151 4.97 -0.27 18.26
N TYR A 152 4.17 0.13 19.25
CA TYR A 152 2.97 -0.59 19.67
C TYR A 152 1.77 -0.13 18.85
N ASP A 153 0.95 -1.07 18.35
CA ASP A 153 -0.05 -0.78 17.31
C ASP A 153 -1.16 0.12 17.86
N GLY A 154 -1.70 -0.22 19.03
CA GLY A 154 -2.68 0.60 19.74
C GLY A 154 -2.13 1.94 20.27
N VAL A 155 -0.90 2.34 19.93
CA VAL A 155 -0.37 3.69 20.16
C VAL A 155 -0.10 4.39 18.83
N ALA A 156 0.57 3.73 17.90
CA ALA A 156 0.98 4.33 16.63
C ALA A 156 -0.22 4.59 15.69
N PHE A 157 -1.23 3.73 15.71
CA PHE A 157 -2.26 3.70 14.66
C PHE A 157 -3.68 4.00 15.18
N GLN A 158 -3.80 4.65 16.34
CA GLN A 158 -5.11 4.97 16.94
C GLN A 158 -5.99 5.80 15.99
N HIS A 159 -5.37 6.77 15.31
CA HIS A 159 -6.04 7.66 14.38
C HIS A 159 -6.77 6.91 13.25
N LEU A 160 -6.27 5.75 12.80
CA LEU A 160 -6.94 4.97 11.75
C LEU A 160 -8.31 4.43 12.19
N VAL A 161 -8.48 4.18 13.49
CA VAL A 161 -9.75 3.73 14.08
C VAL A 161 -10.62 4.92 14.45
N ASP A 162 -10.02 5.97 15.02
CA ASP A 162 -10.72 7.17 15.48
C ASP A 162 -11.34 7.95 14.30
N ASP A 163 -10.66 7.99 13.15
CA ASP A 163 -11.12 8.70 11.94
C ASP A 163 -12.42 8.10 11.35
N VAL A 164 -12.70 6.81 11.60
CA VAL A 164 -13.88 6.10 11.07
C VAL A 164 -14.95 5.81 12.14
N LYS A 165 -14.81 6.36 13.34
CA LYS A 165 -15.63 6.01 14.52
C LYS A 165 -17.15 6.11 14.33
N GLU A 166 -17.59 7.05 13.50
CA GLU A 166 -19.02 7.29 13.24
C GLU A 166 -19.58 6.46 12.08
N GLN A 167 -18.73 5.71 11.37
CA GLN A 167 -19.07 5.05 10.10
C GLN A 167 -18.84 3.54 10.10
N MET A 168 -17.86 3.06 10.87
CA MET A 168 -17.36 1.69 10.79
C MET A 168 -17.08 1.09 12.16
N VAL A 169 -17.62 -0.10 12.39
CA VAL A 169 -17.19 -1.02 13.44
C VAL A 169 -15.92 -1.74 12.97
N VAL A 170 -14.83 -1.56 13.70
CA VAL A 170 -13.50 -2.06 13.37
C VAL A 170 -13.17 -3.26 14.25
N PHE A 171 -12.81 -4.37 13.64
CA PHE A 171 -12.30 -5.56 14.32
C PHE A 171 -10.78 -5.61 14.24
N SER A 172 -10.12 -5.96 15.35
CA SER A 172 -8.65 -6.09 15.41
C SER A 172 -8.24 -7.27 16.28
N ASP A 173 -6.95 -7.61 16.25
CA ASP A 173 -6.37 -8.47 17.28
C ASP A 173 -6.02 -7.68 18.55
N THR A 174 -5.43 -8.39 19.53
CA THR A 174 -5.02 -7.83 20.82
C THR A 174 -3.89 -6.80 20.72
N GLY A 175 -3.19 -6.67 19.58
CA GLY A 175 -2.13 -5.67 19.38
C GLY A 175 -2.62 -4.23 19.47
N PHE A 176 -3.92 -4.01 19.29
CA PHE A 176 -4.57 -2.71 19.42
C PHE A 176 -5.13 -2.42 20.82
N GLU A 177 -5.05 -3.36 21.76
CA GLU A 177 -5.50 -3.11 23.12
C GLU A 177 -4.60 -2.07 23.81
N LYS A 178 -5.13 -0.93 24.25
CA LYS A 178 -4.31 0.10 24.90
C LYS A 178 -5.02 0.72 26.09
N LYS A 179 -4.35 0.67 27.26
CA LYS A 179 -4.82 1.38 28.46
C LYS A 179 -5.02 2.88 28.19
N GLY A 180 -6.23 3.36 28.44
CA GLY A 180 -6.61 4.76 28.26
C GLY A 180 -7.17 5.09 26.87
N TRP A 181 -7.27 4.11 25.97
CA TRP A 181 -7.87 4.26 24.64
C TRP A 181 -8.89 3.14 24.42
N ASN A 182 -10.17 3.50 24.58
CA ASN A 182 -11.31 2.57 24.48
C ASN A 182 -12.35 3.14 23.50
N PRO A 183 -12.04 3.22 22.20
CA PRO A 183 -12.99 3.72 21.21
C PRO A 183 -14.20 2.79 21.10
N THR A 184 -15.40 3.36 20.96
CA THR A 184 -16.66 2.59 20.96
C THR A 184 -16.86 1.73 19.73
N ASN A 185 -16.11 2.02 18.66
CA ASN A 185 -16.19 1.31 17.39
C ASN A 185 -15.10 0.24 17.22
N LEU A 186 -14.23 0.01 18.21
CA LEU A 186 -13.18 -1.03 18.13
C LEU A 186 -13.57 -2.26 18.93
N HIS A 187 -13.53 -3.41 18.28
CA HIS A 187 -13.73 -4.71 18.91
C HIS A 187 -12.47 -5.54 18.78
N ILE A 188 -11.84 -5.83 19.93
CA ILE A 188 -10.72 -6.75 20.02
C ILE A 188 -11.25 -8.17 19.94
N CYS A 189 -10.80 -8.94 18.95
CA CYS A 189 -11.17 -10.34 18.77
C CYS A 189 -10.11 -11.28 19.31
N GLU A 190 -10.54 -12.32 20.02
CA GLU A 190 -9.65 -13.42 20.37
C GLU A 190 -9.32 -14.27 19.14
N ARG A 191 -8.23 -15.04 19.23
CA ARG A 191 -7.78 -15.88 18.12
C ARG A 191 -8.84 -16.95 17.81
N GLY A 192 -9.39 -16.89 16.60
CA GLY A 192 -10.37 -17.86 16.10
C GLY A 192 -11.83 -17.47 16.34
N GLU A 193 -12.09 -16.33 17.00
CA GLU A 193 -13.44 -15.82 17.25
C GLU A 193 -14.11 -15.29 15.97
N TRP A 194 -13.31 -14.67 15.09
CA TRP A 194 -13.77 -14.17 13.80
C TRP A 194 -12.83 -14.58 12.66
N ASN A 195 -13.40 -14.80 11.47
CA ASN A 195 -12.66 -15.05 10.22
C ASN A 195 -11.84 -13.82 9.72
N VAL A 196 -11.80 -12.75 10.51
CA VAL A 196 -10.97 -11.55 10.37
C VAL A 196 -9.54 -11.92 9.99
N ARG A 197 -8.95 -12.94 10.63
CA ARG A 197 -7.58 -13.39 10.34
C ARG A 197 -7.43 -13.98 8.94
N MET A 198 -8.39 -14.79 8.48
CA MET A 198 -8.35 -15.38 7.13
C MET A 198 -8.42 -14.27 6.07
N PHE A 199 -9.24 -13.27 6.31
CA PHE A 199 -9.42 -12.12 5.42
C PHE A 199 -8.15 -11.27 5.31
N VAL A 200 -7.57 -10.92 6.45
CA VAL A 200 -6.30 -10.19 6.55
C VAL A 200 -5.16 -10.95 5.88
N GLU A 201 -5.03 -12.25 6.15
CA GLU A 201 -4.00 -13.10 5.55
C GLU A 201 -4.16 -13.19 4.02
N THR A 202 -5.39 -13.18 3.50
CA THR A 202 -5.67 -13.15 2.07
C THR A 202 -5.18 -11.85 1.42
N VAL A 203 -5.53 -10.70 2.01
CA VAL A 203 -5.08 -9.38 1.55
C VAL A 203 -3.55 -9.25 1.64
N LEU A 204 -2.94 -9.66 2.76
CA LEU A 204 -1.49 -9.66 2.93
C LEU A 204 -0.79 -10.58 1.94
N SER A 205 -1.34 -11.76 1.66
CA SER A 205 -0.79 -12.68 0.67
C SER A 205 -0.72 -12.01 -0.71
N MET A 206 -1.81 -11.37 -1.12
CA MET A 206 -1.88 -10.63 -2.38
C MET A 206 -0.89 -9.45 -2.42
N LEU A 207 -0.86 -8.62 -1.37
CA LEU A 207 0.08 -7.49 -1.24
C LEU A 207 1.54 -7.95 -1.28
N THR A 208 1.88 -9.05 -0.59
CA THR A 208 3.26 -9.55 -0.52
C THR A 208 3.70 -10.25 -1.80
N TYR A 209 2.81 -10.99 -2.46
CA TYR A 209 3.13 -11.74 -3.67
C TYR A 209 3.38 -10.83 -4.87
N ILE A 210 2.56 -9.77 -5.04
CA ILE A 210 2.59 -8.95 -6.26
C ILE A 210 3.50 -7.74 -6.15
N CYS A 211 3.66 -7.15 -4.96
CA CYS A 211 4.39 -5.89 -4.80
C CYS A 211 5.81 -6.05 -4.18
N ASP A 212 6.31 -7.29 -4.03
CA ASP A 212 7.56 -7.64 -3.31
C ASP A 212 7.67 -6.90 -1.96
N PHE A 213 6.61 -7.04 -1.15
CA PHE A 213 6.39 -6.18 0.01
C PHE A 213 7.19 -6.58 1.26
N LYS A 214 7.71 -7.82 1.29
CA LYS A 214 8.43 -8.35 2.45
C LYS A 214 9.78 -7.70 2.68
N HIS A 215 10.41 -7.21 1.61
CA HIS A 215 11.71 -6.57 1.67
C HIS A 215 11.69 -5.26 0.91
N SER A 216 12.03 -4.18 1.60
CA SER A 216 12.16 -2.86 0.98
C SER A 216 13.58 -2.33 1.23
N ARG A 217 14.16 -1.64 0.25
CA ARG A 217 15.55 -1.14 0.33
C ARG A 217 15.62 0.38 0.38
N HIS A 218 14.52 1.04 0.74
CA HIS A 218 14.47 2.48 0.89
C HIS A 218 15.32 2.94 2.07
N LYS A 219 15.97 4.11 1.92
CA LYS A 219 16.84 4.70 2.94
C LYS A 219 16.29 5.99 3.54
N VAL A 220 15.15 6.46 3.05
CA VAL A 220 14.53 7.72 3.44
C VAL A 220 13.03 7.49 3.61
N TRP A 221 12.48 7.94 4.75
CA TRP A 221 11.08 7.71 5.16
C TRP A 221 10.08 8.16 4.10
N SER A 222 10.17 9.41 3.64
CA SER A 222 9.23 9.95 2.66
C SER A 222 9.11 9.12 1.38
N PHE A 223 10.21 8.53 0.88
CA PHE A 223 10.17 7.65 -0.30
C PHE A 223 9.65 6.26 0.03
N PHE A 224 9.96 5.74 1.22
CA PHE A 224 9.44 4.46 1.67
C PHE A 224 7.92 4.53 1.80
N GLU A 225 7.43 5.48 2.58
CA GLU A 225 6.00 5.70 2.76
C GLU A 225 5.34 5.96 1.38
N THR A 226 5.99 6.70 0.46
CA THR A 226 5.43 6.95 -0.88
C THR A 226 5.21 5.66 -1.65
N LYS A 227 6.17 4.74 -1.61
CA LYS A 227 5.99 3.40 -2.19
C LYS A 227 4.80 2.69 -1.54
N LEU A 228 4.70 2.69 -0.21
CA LEU A 228 3.58 2.05 0.51
C LEU A 228 2.23 2.62 0.07
N GLY A 229 2.11 3.95 0.01
CA GLY A 229 0.86 4.60 -0.40
C GLY A 229 0.42 4.24 -1.80
N PHE A 230 1.34 4.28 -2.77
CA PHE A 230 1.01 3.81 -4.13
C PHE A 230 0.75 2.30 -4.18
N THR A 231 1.35 1.50 -3.30
CA THR A 231 1.00 0.07 -3.19
C THR A 231 -0.43 -0.14 -2.67
N MET A 232 -0.88 0.64 -1.68
CA MET A 232 -2.26 0.58 -1.18
C MET A 232 -3.28 1.01 -2.24
N ALA A 233 -2.99 2.12 -2.93
CA ALA A 233 -3.80 2.61 -4.06
C ALA A 233 -3.86 1.57 -5.20
N LEU A 234 -2.70 1.01 -5.59
CA LEU A 234 -2.62 -0.02 -6.62
C LEU A 234 -3.46 -1.23 -6.24
N PHE A 235 -3.35 -1.70 -5.00
CA PHE A 235 -4.09 -2.87 -4.53
C PHE A 235 -5.60 -2.69 -4.75
N ASN A 236 -6.18 -1.55 -4.35
CA ASN A 236 -7.60 -1.28 -4.57
C ASN A 236 -7.98 -1.24 -6.06
N ILE A 237 -7.13 -0.68 -6.92
CA ILE A 237 -7.36 -0.65 -8.37
C ILE A 237 -7.36 -2.07 -8.94
N LEU A 238 -6.38 -2.90 -8.56
CA LEU A 238 -6.23 -4.25 -9.10
C LEU A 238 -7.34 -5.18 -8.62
N VAL A 239 -7.72 -5.10 -7.34
CA VAL A 239 -8.81 -5.92 -6.79
C VAL A 239 -10.14 -5.62 -7.48
N GLN A 240 -10.36 -4.37 -7.89
CA GLN A 240 -11.57 -3.93 -8.57
C GLN A 240 -11.45 -3.95 -10.09
N TRP A 241 -10.35 -4.49 -10.65
CA TRP A 241 -10.01 -4.34 -12.06
C TRP A 241 -11.13 -4.82 -12.99
N HIS A 242 -11.70 -5.99 -12.67
CA HIS A 242 -12.80 -6.63 -13.38
C HIS A 242 -14.17 -6.45 -12.68
N GLY A 243 -14.24 -5.62 -11.64
CA GLY A 243 -15.37 -5.53 -10.73
C GLY A 243 -15.51 -6.76 -9.82
N PHE A 244 -16.46 -6.71 -8.88
CA PHE A 244 -16.72 -7.82 -7.97
C PHE A 244 -17.71 -8.82 -8.60
N GLN A 245 -17.30 -10.09 -8.64
CA GLN A 245 -18.12 -11.19 -9.13
C GLN A 245 -18.41 -12.13 -7.94
N PRO A 246 -19.56 -11.98 -7.26
CA PRO A 246 -19.92 -12.90 -6.19
C PRO A 246 -20.19 -14.30 -6.74
N ASP A 247 -19.80 -15.32 -5.99
CA ASP A 247 -20.16 -16.71 -6.25
C ASP A 247 -21.64 -16.98 -5.95
N GLU A 248 -22.07 -18.24 -6.12
CA GLU A 248 -23.46 -18.66 -5.84
C GLU A 248 -23.89 -18.44 -4.39
N ASN A 249 -22.93 -18.30 -3.46
CA ASN A 249 -23.17 -18.03 -2.03
C ASN A 249 -23.06 -16.54 -1.69
N GLY A 250 -22.83 -15.67 -2.67
CA GLY A 250 -22.62 -14.24 -2.45
C GLY A 250 -21.20 -13.87 -2.00
N PHE A 251 -20.26 -14.81 -2.01
CA PHE A 251 -18.87 -14.58 -1.62
C PHE A 251 -18.04 -14.04 -2.79
N VAL A 252 -17.28 -12.98 -2.54
CA VAL A 252 -16.42 -12.35 -3.55
C VAL A 252 -15.00 -12.88 -3.41
N HIS A 253 -14.55 -13.65 -4.39
CA HIS A 253 -13.15 -14.12 -4.44
C HIS A 253 -12.22 -13.01 -4.93
N LEU A 254 -11.29 -12.60 -4.08
CA LEU A 254 -10.26 -11.62 -4.43
C LEU A 254 -9.03 -12.34 -5.01
N SER A 255 -8.59 -11.90 -6.18
CA SER A 255 -7.33 -12.35 -6.78
C SER A 255 -6.73 -11.24 -7.63
N ILE A 256 -5.42 -11.06 -7.53
CA ILE A 256 -4.65 -10.12 -8.35
C ILE A 256 -3.45 -10.79 -9.04
N ALA A 257 -3.39 -12.13 -9.02
CA ALA A 257 -2.25 -12.90 -9.50
C ALA A 257 -1.93 -12.71 -10.99
N GLU A 258 -2.93 -12.34 -11.80
CA GLU A 258 -2.78 -12.11 -13.23
C GLU A 258 -1.99 -10.84 -13.60
N PHE A 259 -1.79 -9.91 -12.65
CA PHE A 259 -1.15 -8.62 -12.89
C PHE A 259 0.36 -8.61 -12.66
N SER A 260 1.01 -9.77 -12.46
CA SER A 260 2.46 -9.83 -12.26
C SER A 260 3.22 -9.39 -13.53
N LEU A 261 4.09 -8.36 -13.41
CA LEU A 261 4.86 -7.75 -14.50
C LEU A 261 6.33 -8.17 -14.58
#